data_AF-A0A956VTR1-F1
#
_entry.id   AF-A0A956VTR1-F1
#
_cell.length_a   1.000
_cell.length_b   1.000
_cell.length_c   1.000
_cell.angle_alpha   90.00
_cell.angle_beta   90.00
_cell.angle_gamma   90.00
#
_symmetry.space_group_name_H-M   'P 1'
#
loop_
_entity.id
_entity.type
_entity.pdbx_description
1 polymer ?
#
loop_
_entity_poly.entity_id
_entity_poly.type
_entity_poly.pdbx_seq_one_letter_code
_entity_poly.pdbx_strand_id
1 'polypeptide(L)' 'MAVDEKKQRADLLAKALEQITKDHGKGAIMRLGDPSASMNVSGIPTGALSLDIALGIGGVPRGRITE' A
#
# COMPACT_ATOMS: atom_id res chain seq x y z
N MET A 1 -31.73 9.67 3.71
CA MET A 1 -31.01 10.44 2.67
C MET A 1 -29.50 10.55 2.95
N ALA A 2 -29.02 10.86 4.17
CA ALA A 2 -27.57 11.01 4.44
C ALA A 2 -26.70 9.74 4.28
N VAL A 3 -27.27 8.54 4.40
CA VAL A 3 -26.52 7.27 4.27
C VAL A 3 -26.13 6.99 2.81
N ASP A 4 -26.93 7.46 1.85
CA ASP A 4 -26.73 7.20 0.42
C ASP A 4 -25.55 8.02 -0.14
N GLU A 5 -25.44 9.29 0.28
CA GLU A 5 -24.31 10.15 -0.09
C GLU A 5 -22.97 9.61 0.39
N LYS A 6 -22.92 9.06 1.61
CA LYS A 6 -21.70 8.49 2.17
C LYS A 6 -21.24 7.26 1.39
N LYS A 7 -22.19 6.46 0.90
CA LYS A 7 -21.93 5.30 0.05
C LYS A 7 -21.44 5.72 -1.34
N GLN A 8 -22.11 6.66 -1.99
CA GLN A 8 -21.67 7.21 -3.27
C GLN A 8 -20.25 7.79 -3.22
N ARG A 9 -19.92 8.54 -2.15
CA ARG A 9 -18.57 9.07 -1.95
C ARG A 9 -17.53 7.94 -1.81
N ALA A 10 -17.86 6.87 -1.11
CA ALA A 10 -16.96 5.72 -0.96
C ALA A 10 -16.73 5.00 -2.30
N ASP A 11 -17.77 4.83 -3.11
CA ASP A 11 -17.68 4.20 -4.43
C ASP A 11 -16.85 5.02 -5.41
N LEU A 12 -17.03 6.35 -5.43
CA LEU A 12 -16.22 7.27 -6.23
C LEU A 12 -14.75 7.25 -5.81
N LEU A 13 -14.49 7.22 -4.50
CA LEU A 13 -13.14 7.10 -3.96
C LEU A 13 -12.49 5.78 -4.39
N ALA A 14 -13.21 4.66 -4.30
CA ALA A 14 -12.70 3.35 -4.71
C ALA A 14 -12.30 3.33 -6.19
N LYS A 15 -13.13 3.90 -7.07
CA LYS A 15 -12.82 4.03 -8.51
C LYS A 15 -11.59 4.88 -8.77
N ALA A 16 -11.45 6.01 -8.07
CA ALA A 16 -10.29 6.87 -8.21
C ALA A 16 -8.98 6.16 -7.77
N LEU A 17 -9.03 5.42 -6.65
CA LEU A 17 -7.89 4.63 -6.18
C LEU A 17 -7.49 3.52 -7.17
N GLU A 18 -8.47 2.86 -7.76
CA GLU A 18 -8.25 1.84 -8.79
C GLU A 18 -7.58 2.43 -10.03
N GLN A 19 -8.05 3.59 -10.49
CA GLN A 19 -7.49 4.28 -11.63
C GLN A 19 -6.02 4.68 -11.42
N ILE A 20 -5.70 5.29 -10.27
CA ILE A 20 -4.31 5.66 -9.92
C ILE A 20 -3.40 4.42 -9.90
N THR A 21 -3.88 3.33 -9.31
CA THR A 21 -3.11 2.08 -9.20
C THR A 21 -2.87 1.43 -10.56
N LYS A 22 -3.84 1.54 -11.49
CA LYS A 22 -3.71 1.04 -12.85
C LYS A 22 -2.70 1.84 -13.67
N ASP A 23 -2.76 3.17 -13.57
CA ASP A 23 -1.96 4.07 -14.41
C ASP A 23 -0.52 4.21 -13.91
N HIS A 24 -0.30 4.16 -12.58
CA HIS A 24 1.00 4.38 -11.95
C HIS A 24 1.61 3.15 -11.27
N GLY A 25 0.88 2.03 -11.25
CA GLY A 25 1.32 0.77 -10.67
C GLY A 25 0.94 0.57 -9.21
N LYS A 26 1.15 -0.66 -8.72
CA LYS A 26 0.90 -1.05 -7.33
C LYS A 26 1.79 -0.25 -6.39
N GLY A 27 1.21 0.30 -5.32
CA GLY A 27 1.92 1.12 -4.33
C GLY A 27 1.92 2.63 -4.63
N ALA A 28 1.37 3.07 -5.77
CA ALA A 28 1.26 4.50 -6.09
C ALA A 28 0.33 5.26 -5.12
N ILE A 29 -0.69 4.59 -4.58
CA ILE A 29 -1.57 5.11 -3.53
C ILE A 29 -2.02 3.98 -2.62
N MET A 30 -2.01 4.23 -1.30
CA MET A 30 -2.33 3.23 -0.27
C MET A 30 -2.94 3.90 0.95
N ARG A 31 -3.69 3.13 1.74
CA ARG A 31 -4.16 3.57 3.06
C ARG A 31 -3.08 3.26 4.11
N LEU A 32 -2.72 4.26 4.90
CA LEU A 32 -1.80 4.05 6.02
C LEU A 32 -2.41 3.06 7.02
N GLY A 33 -1.63 2.04 7.40
CA GLY A 33 -2.08 1.00 8.33
C GLY A 33 -2.94 -0.09 7.71
N ASP A 34 -3.11 -0.12 6.39
CA ASP A 34 -3.79 -1.23 5.69
C ASP A 34 -2.85 -2.44 5.57
N PRO A 35 -3.10 -3.55 6.28
CA PRO A 35 -2.24 -4.73 6.21
C PRO A 35 -2.32 -5.45 4.87
N SER A 36 -3.37 -5.22 4.06
CA SER A 36 -3.50 -5.78 2.71
C SER A 36 -2.66 -5.05 1.67
N ALA A 37 -2.10 -3.90 2.02
CA ALA A 37 -1.24 -3.09 1.17
C ALA A 37 0.18 -3.66 1.01
N SER A 38 0.50 -4.81 1.61
CA SER A 38 1.81 -5.45 1.45
C SER A 38 2.06 -5.75 -0.03
N MET A 39 3.13 -5.19 -0.60
CA MET A 39 3.54 -5.55 -1.95
C MET A 39 4.23 -6.91 -1.96
N ASN A 40 3.98 -7.70 -3.01
CA ASN A 40 4.62 -9.00 -3.18
C ASN A 40 6.05 -8.82 -3.71
N VAL A 41 6.95 -8.36 -2.83
CA VAL A 41 8.36 -8.09 -3.10
C VAL A 41 9.18 -8.79 -2.02
N SER A 42 10.27 -9.46 -2.42
CA SER A 42 11.19 -10.08 -1.47
C SER A 42 12.08 -9.04 -0.80
N GLY A 43 12.16 -9.11 0.53
CA GLY A 43 13.06 -8.31 1.37
C GLY A 43 14.43 -8.96 1.56
N ILE A 44 15.47 -8.15 1.74
CA ILE A 44 16.78 -8.53 2.26
C ILE A 44 16.78 -8.16 3.75
N PRO A 45 16.98 -9.12 4.68
CA PRO A 45 16.92 -8.84 6.11
C PRO A 45 17.90 -7.72 6.51
N THR A 46 17.44 -6.78 7.33
CA THR A 46 18.28 -5.69 7.83
C THR A 46 19.19 -6.12 8.97
N GLY A 47 18.90 -7.29 9.58
CA GLY A 47 19.57 -7.76 10.80
C GLY A 47 18.94 -7.22 12.09
N ALA A 48 17.95 -6.33 11.99
CA ALA A 48 17.16 -5.82 13.11
C ALA A 48 15.69 -6.22 12.94
N LEU A 49 15.21 -7.15 13.79
CA LEU A 49 13.84 -7.69 13.69
C LEU A 49 12.77 -6.60 13.73
N SER A 50 12.94 -5.57 14.57
CA SER A 50 12.00 -4.45 14.66
C SER A 50 11.88 -3.68 13.35
N LEU A 51 13.00 -3.49 12.64
CA LEU A 51 13.03 -2.78 11.36
C LEU A 51 12.44 -3.66 10.24
N ASP A 52 12.76 -4.95 10.22
CA ASP A 52 12.19 -5.90 9.24
C ASP A 52 10.65 -5.96 9.33
N ILE A 53 10.11 -5.91 10.55
CA ILE A 53 8.66 -5.82 10.80
C ILE A 53 8.12 -4.47 10.35
N ALA A 54 8.80 -3.37 10.69
CA ALA A 54 8.35 -2.01 10.34
C ALA A 54 8.28 -1.78 8.82
N LEU A 55 9.21 -2.37 8.06
CA LEU A 55 9.21 -2.32 6.59
C LEU A 55 8.08 -3.14 5.96
N GLY A 56 7.41 -4.02 6.72
CA GLY A 56 6.23 -4.78 6.30
C GLY A 56 6.48 -5.90 5.27
N ILE A 57 7.69 -5.97 4.70
CA ILE A 57 8.10 -6.99 3.72
C ILE A 57 9.27 -7.85 4.22
N GLY A 58 9.65 -7.70 5.49
CA GLY A 58 10.73 -8.48 6.11
C GLY A 58 12.15 -8.03 5.76
N GLY A 59 12.32 -6.77 5.33
CA GLY A 59 13.64 -6.17 5.07
C GLY A 59 13.65 -5.17 3.91
N VAL A 60 14.85 -4.87 3.40
CA VAL A 60 15.07 -3.93 2.29
C VAL A 60 14.57 -4.52 0.97
N PRO A 61 13.75 -3.81 0.17
CA PRO A 61 13.18 -4.36 -1.06
C PRO A 61 14.23 -4.65 -2.13
N ARG A 62 14.20 -5.87 -2.69
CA ARG A 62 15.06 -6.22 -3.82
C ARG A 62 14.69 -5.45 -5.09
N GLY A 63 15.71 -5.03 -5.85
CA GLY A 63 15.53 -4.33 -7.13
C GLY A 63 15.01 -2.89 -6.99
N ARG A 64 15.16 -2.28 -5.81
CA ARG A 64 14.77 -0.90 -5.52
C ARG A 64 15.94 -0.14 -4.90
N ILE A 65 15.97 1.17 -5.12
CA ILE A 65 16.90 2.07 -4.44
C ILE A 65 16.33 2.37 -3.05
N THR A 66 17.17 2.31 -2.03
CA THR A 66 16.84 2.57 -0.62
C THR A 66 17.86 3.55 -0.05
N GLU A 67 17.41 4.54 0.70
CA GLU A 67 18.22 5.48 1.49
C GLU A 67 18.08 5.16 2.97
#